data_AF-A0A1F7RQG8-F1
#
_entry.id   AF-A0A1F7RQG8-F1
#
_cell.length_a   1.000
_cell.length_b   1.000
_cell.length_c   1.000
_cell.angle_alpha   90.00
_cell.angle_beta   90.00
_cell.angle_gamma   90.00
#
_symmetry.space_group_name_H-M   'P 1'
#
loop_
_entity.id
_entity.type
_entity.pdbx_description
1 polymer ?
#
loop_
_entity_poly.entity_id
_entity_poly.type
_entity_poly.pdbx_seq_one_letter_code
_entity_poly.pdbx_strand_id
1 'polypeptide(L)'
;MSRKLLQIVITGVGGQGVLSASKMLGMAAGNAGLQILTSAVHGMAQRGGVVETYVIIGERFSPIIDPGEADMIVGFEPVETLRALPRGSKHTIVISNTQPVIPFFCSFSGAKYPGQDEIFNYIILRVKKLITVNANQLAQNAGSVLAMNMTMLGLIAGTQQLPFDTGILEKTIAENTSARFREVNVKAFKNGVEYISKKCKTN
;
A
#
# COMPACT_ATOMS: atom_id res chain seq x y z
N MET A 1 0.32 -25.41 -9.42
CA MET A 1 1.65 -24.87 -9.02
C MET A 1 1.41 -23.46 -8.51
N SER A 2 1.51 -23.21 -7.21
CA SER A 2 1.20 -21.90 -6.64
C SER A 2 2.26 -20.88 -7.05
N ARG A 3 1.83 -19.67 -7.41
CA ARG A 3 2.72 -18.59 -7.84
C ARG A 3 3.61 -18.21 -6.65
N LYS A 4 4.91 -18.49 -6.74
CA LYS A 4 5.94 -18.13 -5.74
C LYS A 4 6.38 -16.67 -5.82
N LEU A 5 5.84 -15.92 -6.78
CA LEU A 5 6.19 -14.53 -7.07
C LEU A 5 4.99 -13.65 -6.72
N LEU A 6 5.21 -12.66 -5.87
CA LEU A 6 4.26 -11.61 -5.53
C LEU A 6 4.87 -10.25 -5.85
N GLN A 7 4.19 -9.48 -6.70
CA GLN A 7 4.63 -8.17 -7.17
C GLN A 7 3.68 -7.08 -6.69
N ILE A 8 4.18 -6.18 -5.86
CA ILE A 8 3.39 -5.13 -5.22
C ILE A 8 3.93 -3.78 -5.65
N VAL A 9 3.07 -2.95 -6.21
CA VAL A 9 3.33 -1.52 -6.41
C VAL A 9 2.75 -0.77 -5.22
N ILE A 10 3.57 -0.01 -4.50
CA ILE A 10 3.12 0.88 -3.42
C ILE A 10 3.33 2.31 -3.88
N THR A 11 2.29 3.12 -3.87
CA THR A 11 2.33 4.49 -4.39
C THR A 11 1.64 5.47 -3.47
N GLY A 12 2.04 6.74 -3.52
CA GLY A 12 1.44 7.80 -2.73
C GLY A 12 2.20 9.10 -2.87
N VAL A 13 1.91 10.02 -1.95
CA VAL A 13 2.55 11.32 -1.87
C VAL A 13 3.62 11.31 -0.79
N GLY A 14 4.69 12.09 -1.00
CA GLY A 14 5.74 12.25 0.02
C GLY A 14 5.19 12.63 1.40
N GLY A 15 5.77 12.04 2.44
CA GLY A 15 5.33 12.21 3.83
C GLY A 15 4.30 11.17 4.31
N GLN A 16 3.68 10.39 3.42
CA GLN A 16 2.71 9.36 3.81
C GLN A 16 3.34 8.04 4.29
N GLY A 17 4.68 7.91 4.24
CA GLY A 17 5.38 6.72 4.73
C GLY A 17 5.43 5.53 3.77
N VAL A 18 5.26 5.76 2.46
CA VAL A 18 5.35 4.72 1.39
C VAL A 18 6.66 3.95 1.45
N LEU A 19 7.81 4.64 1.53
CA LEU A 19 9.13 4.00 1.63
C LEU A 19 9.27 3.17 2.92
N SER A 20 8.75 3.70 4.04
CA SER A 20 8.77 2.98 5.32
C SER A 20 7.94 1.70 5.25
N ALA A 21 6.75 1.75 4.65
CA ALA A 21 5.92 0.56 4.45
C ALA A 21 6.62 -0.47 3.56
N SER A 22 7.16 -0.02 2.41
CA SER A 22 7.94 -0.87 1.50
C SER A 22 9.12 -1.55 2.20
N LYS A 23 9.86 -0.80 3.03
CA LYS A 23 11.00 -1.33 3.81
C LYS A 23 10.55 -2.39 4.81
N MET A 24 9.50 -2.12 5.59
CA MET A 24 8.98 -3.08 6.58
C MET A 24 8.51 -4.37 5.91
N LEU A 25 7.83 -4.25 4.76
CA LEU A 25 7.37 -5.40 4.00
C LEU A 25 8.54 -6.23 3.45
N GLY A 26 9.57 -5.57 2.92
CA GLY A 26 10.78 -6.25 2.46
C GLY A 26 11.57 -6.92 3.58
N MET A 27 11.68 -6.28 4.75
CA MET A 27 12.31 -6.86 5.94
C MET A 27 11.54 -8.09 6.43
N ALA A 28 10.21 -8.05 6.45
CA ALA A 28 9.38 -9.19 6.83
C ALA A 28 9.55 -10.37 5.87
N ALA A 29 9.60 -10.12 4.56
CA ALA A 29 9.89 -11.15 3.56
C ALA A 29 11.29 -11.77 3.76
N GLY A 30 12.30 -10.95 4.03
CA GLY A 30 13.66 -11.43 4.35
C GLY A 30 13.71 -12.26 5.63
N ASN A 31 13.00 -11.82 6.68
CA ASN A 31 12.86 -12.58 7.94
C ASN A 31 12.14 -13.92 7.74
N ALA A 32 11.29 -14.04 6.72
CA ALA A 32 10.65 -15.29 6.31
C ALA A 32 11.55 -16.17 5.41
N GLY A 33 12.79 -15.76 5.14
CA GLY A 33 13.73 -16.50 4.29
C GLY A 33 13.43 -16.41 2.80
N LEU A 34 12.64 -15.43 2.36
CA LEU A 34 12.27 -15.25 0.96
C LEU A 34 13.20 -14.27 0.26
N GLN A 35 13.44 -14.52 -1.04
CA GLN A 35 14.09 -13.54 -1.89
C GLN A 35 13.21 -12.30 -2.01
N ILE A 36 13.84 -11.12 -1.94
CA ILE A 36 13.17 -9.83 -2.04
C ILE A 36 13.96 -8.89 -2.92
N LEU A 37 13.27 -8.24 -3.85
CA LEU A 37 13.77 -7.08 -4.58
C LEU A 37 12.88 -5.89 -4.28
N THR A 38 13.52 -4.75 -4.03
CA THR A 38 12.80 -3.48 -3.88
C THR A 38 13.42 -2.43 -4.79
N SER A 39 12.57 -1.60 -5.38
CA SER A 39 12.98 -0.41 -6.12
C SER A 39 12.11 0.76 -5.69
N ALA A 40 12.67 1.95 -5.68
CA ALA A 40 11.95 3.17 -5.35
C ALA A 40 12.23 4.23 -6.40
N VAL A 41 11.18 4.84 -6.93
CA VAL A 41 11.26 6.05 -7.73
C VAL A 41 10.85 7.20 -6.81
N HIS A 42 11.86 7.88 -6.29
CA HIS A 42 11.70 9.09 -5.49
C HIS A 42 11.86 10.31 -6.42
N GLY A 43 10.74 10.82 -6.94
CA GLY A 43 10.71 12.08 -7.67
C GLY A 43 10.92 13.29 -6.73
N MET A 44 10.21 14.40 -6.97
CA MET A 44 10.14 15.57 -6.07
C MET A 44 9.40 15.29 -4.75
N ALA A 45 9.52 14.07 -4.20
CA ALA A 45 8.76 13.55 -3.07
C ALA A 45 8.85 14.43 -1.81
N GLN A 46 10.00 15.05 -1.54
CA GLN A 46 10.16 15.95 -0.40
C GLN A 46 9.35 17.27 -0.52
N ARG A 47 8.78 17.58 -1.69
CA ARG A 47 7.95 18.75 -1.95
C ARG A 47 6.51 18.36 -2.36
N GLY A 48 5.99 17.26 -1.81
CA GLY A 48 4.64 16.76 -2.13
C GLY A 48 4.54 16.07 -3.49
N GLY A 49 5.67 15.63 -4.04
CA GLY A 49 5.70 14.82 -5.26
C GLY A 49 5.32 13.36 -5.01
N VAL A 50 5.18 12.62 -6.11
CA VAL A 50 4.84 11.20 -6.13
C VAL A 50 6.00 10.35 -5.60
N VAL A 51 5.65 9.33 -4.83
CA VAL A 51 6.52 8.24 -4.41
C VAL A 51 5.91 6.95 -4.92
N GLU A 52 6.66 6.23 -5.76
CA GLU A 52 6.27 4.89 -6.21
C GLU A 52 7.39 3.90 -5.87
N THR A 53 7.04 2.76 -5.28
CA THR A 53 7.98 1.70 -4.95
C THR A 53 7.46 0.35 -5.42
N TYR A 54 8.39 -0.53 -5.79
CA TYR A 54 8.10 -1.91 -6.12
C TYR A 54 8.64 -2.81 -5.02
N VAL A 55 7.82 -3.76 -4.60
CA VAL A 55 8.19 -4.82 -3.69
C VAL A 55 7.90 -6.14 -4.38
N ILE A 56 8.95 -6.89 -4.69
CA ILE A 56 8.87 -8.16 -5.39
C ILE A 56 9.37 -9.23 -4.44
N ILE A 57 8.48 -10.13 -4.03
CA ILE A 57 8.78 -11.23 -3.11
C ILE A 57 8.75 -12.53 -3.90
N GLY A 58 9.84 -13.28 -3.86
CA GLY A 58 10.05 -14.48 -4.67
C GLY A 58 11.13 -14.30 -5.73
N GLU A 59 11.32 -15.35 -6.54
CA GLU A 59 12.41 -15.43 -7.49
C GLU A 59 12.20 -14.52 -8.70
N ARG A 60 13.04 -13.47 -8.82
CA ARG A 60 13.08 -12.54 -9.95
C ARG A 60 14.48 -11.92 -10.09
N PHE A 61 14.85 -11.55 -11.31
CA PHE A 61 16.14 -10.92 -11.62
C PHE A 61 16.08 -9.40 -11.81
N SER A 62 14.89 -8.84 -12.07
CA SER A 62 14.68 -7.40 -12.25
C SER A 62 13.89 -6.83 -11.07
N PRO A 63 14.27 -5.64 -10.54
CA PRO A 63 13.52 -4.97 -9.48
C PRO A 63 12.40 -4.07 -10.03
N ILE A 64 12.09 -4.16 -11.34
CA ILE A 64 11.05 -3.38 -12.02
C ILE A 64 9.81 -4.26 -12.24
N ILE A 65 8.62 -3.70 -12.06
CA ILE A 65 7.33 -4.34 -12.40
C ILE A 65 6.83 -3.76 -13.72
N ASP A 66 6.66 -4.57 -14.75
CA ASP A 66 6.21 -4.08 -16.06
C ASP A 66 4.69 -3.79 -16.08
N PRO A 67 4.19 -3.03 -17.08
CA PRO A 67 2.76 -2.82 -17.26
C PRO A 67 1.98 -4.14 -17.28
N GLY A 68 0.88 -4.20 -16.53
CA GLY A 68 0.03 -5.39 -16.43
C GLY A 68 0.50 -6.49 -15.45
N GLU A 69 1.70 -6.40 -14.89
CA GLU A 69 2.29 -7.49 -14.10
C GLU A 69 2.01 -7.44 -12.60
N ALA A 70 1.61 -6.29 -12.05
CA ALA A 70 1.42 -6.12 -10.61
C ALA A 70 0.32 -7.07 -10.12
N ASP A 71 0.64 -7.91 -9.13
CA ASP A 71 -0.37 -8.71 -8.42
C ASP A 71 -1.19 -7.82 -7.47
N MET A 72 -0.56 -6.78 -6.93
CA MET A 72 -1.21 -5.81 -6.06
C MET A 72 -0.75 -4.36 -6.32
N ILE A 73 -1.68 -3.42 -6.27
CA ILE A 73 -1.40 -1.98 -6.22
C ILE A 73 -1.93 -1.45 -4.89
N VAL A 74 -1.09 -0.75 -4.15
CA VAL A 74 -1.39 -0.20 -2.83
C VAL A 74 -1.17 1.31 -2.87
N GLY A 75 -2.25 2.05 -3.06
CA GLY A 75 -2.22 3.50 -3.13
C GLY A 75 -2.58 4.16 -1.80
N PHE A 76 -1.69 5.01 -1.31
CA PHE A 76 -1.88 5.81 -0.10
C PHE A 76 -2.71 7.08 -0.38
N GLU A 77 -3.03 7.31 -1.66
CA GLU A 77 -3.75 8.46 -2.19
C GLU A 77 -4.52 8.04 -3.48
N PRO A 78 -5.78 8.49 -3.70
CA PRO A 78 -6.62 8.01 -4.82
C PRO A 78 -6.06 8.26 -6.23
N VAL A 79 -5.56 9.47 -6.52
CA VAL A 79 -4.99 9.81 -7.84
C VAL A 79 -3.68 9.06 -8.08
N GLU A 80 -2.85 8.89 -7.06
CA GLU A 80 -1.64 8.07 -7.21
C GLU A 80 -1.99 6.60 -7.46
N THR A 81 -3.07 6.09 -6.84
CA THR A 81 -3.61 4.76 -7.16
C THR A 81 -3.99 4.66 -8.64
N LEU A 82 -4.69 5.67 -9.17
CA LEU A 82 -5.09 5.73 -10.57
C LEU A 82 -3.87 5.78 -11.51
N ARG A 83 -2.84 6.52 -11.15
CA ARG A 83 -1.59 6.61 -11.94
C ARG A 83 -0.81 5.31 -11.98
N ALA A 84 -0.84 4.52 -10.91
CA ALA A 84 -0.21 3.20 -10.88
C ALA A 84 -1.03 2.12 -11.61
N LEU A 85 -2.29 2.38 -11.96
CA LEU A 85 -3.20 1.42 -12.62
C LEU A 85 -2.62 0.72 -13.86
N PRO A 86 -1.84 1.36 -14.75
CA PRO A 86 -1.23 0.68 -15.90
C PRO A 86 -0.28 -0.47 -15.52
N ARG A 87 0.22 -0.52 -14.28
CA ARG A 87 1.01 -1.66 -13.78
C ARG A 87 0.14 -2.86 -13.45
N GLY A 88 -1.17 -2.67 -13.29
CA GLY A 88 -2.12 -3.74 -13.00
C GLY A 88 -2.81 -4.27 -14.25
N SER A 89 -3.53 -5.38 -14.05
CA SER A 89 -4.38 -6.06 -15.02
C SER A 89 -5.67 -6.55 -14.35
N LYS A 90 -6.50 -7.30 -15.09
CA LYS A 90 -7.72 -7.94 -14.56
C LYS A 90 -7.46 -8.95 -13.44
N HIS A 91 -6.20 -9.29 -13.16
CA HIS A 91 -5.80 -10.19 -12.07
C HIS A 91 -5.34 -9.46 -10.81
N THR A 92 -5.13 -8.14 -10.89
CA THR A 92 -4.57 -7.32 -9.81
C THR A 92 -5.59 -7.01 -8.72
N ILE A 93 -5.15 -7.04 -7.46
CA ILE A 93 -5.90 -6.50 -6.32
C ILE A 93 -5.43 -5.06 -6.07
N VAL A 94 -6.37 -4.12 -6.00
CA VAL A 94 -6.07 -2.73 -5.66
C VAL A 94 -6.56 -2.42 -4.26
N ILE A 95 -5.69 -1.84 -3.43
CA ILE A 95 -6.03 -1.26 -2.14
C ILE A 95 -5.77 0.24 -2.26
N SER A 96 -6.76 1.07 -1.96
CA SER A 96 -6.65 2.53 -2.07
C SER A 96 -7.17 3.22 -0.83
N ASN A 97 -6.35 4.09 -0.25
CA ASN A 97 -6.80 5.05 0.74
C ASN A 97 -7.71 6.09 0.08
N THR A 98 -8.83 6.44 0.71
CA THR A 98 -9.82 7.37 0.14
C THR A 98 -9.54 8.84 0.43
N GLN A 99 -8.55 9.17 1.27
CA GLN A 99 -8.24 10.56 1.57
C GLN A 99 -7.38 11.19 0.47
N PRO A 100 -7.86 12.24 -0.22
CA PRO A 100 -7.07 12.94 -1.22
C PRO A 100 -5.97 13.79 -0.57
N VAL A 101 -4.84 13.91 -1.25
CA VAL A 101 -3.81 14.92 -0.96
C VAL A 101 -3.80 15.89 -2.12
N ILE A 102 -4.43 17.05 -1.94
CA ILE A 102 -4.57 18.04 -3.01
C ILE A 102 -3.19 18.62 -3.35
N PRO A 103 -2.68 18.43 -4.58
CA PRO A 103 -1.40 18.99 -4.97
C PRO A 103 -1.47 20.52 -4.93
N PHE A 104 -0.40 21.16 -4.46
CA PHE A 104 -0.31 22.63 -4.41
C PHE A 104 -0.65 23.30 -5.75
N PHE A 105 -0.23 22.67 -6.86
CA PHE A 105 -0.52 23.17 -8.21
C PHE A 105 -2.02 23.21 -8.52
N CYS A 106 -2.84 22.30 -8.00
CA CYS A 106 -4.30 22.37 -8.18
C CYS A 106 -4.89 23.60 -7.49
N SER A 107 -4.42 23.88 -6.27
CA SER A 107 -4.84 25.06 -5.50
C SER A 107 -4.41 26.38 -6.16
N PHE A 108 -3.33 26.39 -6.94
CA PHE A 108 -2.80 27.60 -7.59
C PHE A 108 -3.26 27.80 -9.04
N SER A 109 -3.36 26.73 -9.84
CA SER A 109 -3.64 26.79 -11.28
C SER A 109 -5.13 26.73 -11.64
N GLY A 110 -6.01 26.43 -10.67
CA GLY A 110 -7.42 26.16 -10.92
C GLY A 110 -7.71 24.76 -11.49
N ALA A 111 -6.69 23.91 -11.64
CA ALA A 111 -6.88 22.51 -11.98
C ALA A 111 -7.68 21.78 -10.89
N LYS A 112 -8.67 20.98 -11.28
CA LYS A 112 -9.55 20.27 -10.35
C LYS A 112 -9.00 18.88 -10.05
N TYR A 113 -9.04 18.51 -8.78
CA TYR A 113 -8.83 17.13 -8.36
C TYR A 113 -10.02 16.30 -8.85
N PRO A 114 -9.81 15.15 -9.53
CA PRO A 114 -10.90 14.33 -10.07
C PRO A 114 -11.80 13.78 -8.96
N GLY A 115 -13.08 13.58 -9.27
CA GLY A 115 -14.03 13.05 -8.29
C GLY A 115 -13.64 11.64 -7.83
N GLN A 116 -13.74 11.34 -6.54
CA GLN A 116 -13.36 10.02 -6.02
C GLN A 116 -14.16 8.89 -6.67
N ASP A 117 -15.46 9.09 -6.89
CA ASP A 117 -16.32 8.10 -7.56
C ASP A 117 -15.85 7.82 -9.00
N GLU A 118 -15.43 8.85 -9.73
CA GLU A 118 -14.88 8.71 -11.07
C GLU A 118 -13.60 7.86 -11.07
N ILE A 119 -12.68 8.16 -10.14
CA ILE A 119 -11.43 7.42 -9.97
C ILE A 119 -11.72 5.94 -9.69
N PHE A 120 -12.55 5.65 -8.69
CA PHE A 120 -12.79 4.28 -8.25
C PHE A 120 -13.64 3.47 -9.24
N ASN A 121 -14.61 4.11 -9.91
CA ASN A 121 -15.36 3.50 -11.01
C ASN A 121 -14.45 3.16 -12.21
N TYR A 122 -13.46 4.00 -12.50
CA TYR A 122 -12.50 3.69 -13.56
C TYR A 122 -11.60 2.49 -13.20
N ILE A 123 -11.18 2.40 -11.95
CA ILE A 123 -10.30 1.34 -11.45
C ILE A 123 -11.03 -0.01 -11.37
N ILE A 124 -12.21 -0.07 -10.75
CA ILE A 124 -12.93 -1.34 -10.50
C ILE A 124 -13.20 -2.13 -11.78
N LEU A 125 -13.39 -1.46 -12.92
CA LEU A 125 -13.64 -2.08 -14.23
C LEU A 125 -12.41 -2.76 -14.85
N ARG A 126 -11.20 -2.54 -14.30
CA ARG A 126 -9.91 -2.96 -14.90
C ARG A 126 -9.12 -3.94 -14.04
N VAL A 127 -9.57 -4.19 -12.81
CA VAL A 127 -8.82 -4.97 -11.81
C VAL A 127 -9.68 -6.08 -11.24
N LYS A 128 -9.05 -7.08 -10.62
CA LYS A 128 -9.76 -8.22 -10.02
C LYS A 128 -10.64 -7.80 -8.86
N LYS A 129 -10.13 -6.89 -8.03
CA LYS A 129 -10.79 -6.43 -6.80
C LYS A 129 -10.27 -5.05 -6.43
N LEU A 130 -11.18 -4.13 -6.11
CA LEU A 130 -10.85 -2.84 -5.52
C LEU A 130 -11.28 -2.81 -4.04
N ILE A 131 -10.36 -2.45 -3.16
CA ILE A 131 -10.57 -2.27 -1.74
C ILE A 131 -10.29 -0.80 -1.43
N THR A 132 -11.35 -0.03 -1.23
CA THR A 132 -11.26 1.35 -0.74
C THR A 132 -11.47 1.41 0.76
N VAL A 133 -10.72 2.28 1.44
CA VAL A 133 -10.85 2.52 2.88
C VAL A 133 -10.27 3.87 3.28
N ASN A 134 -10.85 4.54 4.28
CA ASN A 134 -10.20 5.69 4.90
C ASN A 134 -9.14 5.20 5.90
N ALA A 135 -7.93 4.94 5.41
CA ALA A 135 -6.82 4.43 6.22
C ALA A 135 -6.33 5.45 7.26
N ASN A 136 -6.50 6.74 6.99
CA ASN A 136 -6.20 7.80 7.96
C ASN A 136 -7.12 7.69 9.19
N GLN A 137 -8.41 7.45 8.99
CA GLN A 137 -9.34 7.26 10.10
C GLN A 137 -9.02 5.99 10.90
N LEU A 138 -8.69 4.89 10.23
CA LEU A 138 -8.29 3.65 10.91
C LEU A 138 -7.00 3.83 11.76
N ALA A 139 -6.04 4.58 11.24
CA ALA A 139 -4.82 4.94 11.96
C ALA A 139 -5.10 5.90 13.13
N GLN A 140 -5.98 6.88 12.92
CA GLN A 140 -6.43 7.78 13.97
C GLN A 140 -7.11 7.01 15.11
N ASN A 141 -7.93 6.01 14.80
CA ASN A 141 -8.55 5.13 15.79
C ASN A 141 -7.54 4.26 16.56
N ALA A 142 -6.36 4.00 15.97
CA ALA A 142 -5.25 3.35 16.67
C ALA A 142 -4.50 4.32 17.60
N GLY A 143 -4.64 5.63 17.40
CA GLY A 143 -4.08 6.68 18.26
C GLY A 143 -3.25 7.72 17.51
N SER A 144 -2.94 7.52 16.22
CA SER A 144 -2.20 8.50 15.43
C SER A 144 -2.39 8.31 13.93
N VAL A 145 -2.76 9.38 13.22
CA VAL A 145 -2.77 9.40 11.76
C VAL A 145 -1.40 9.08 11.13
N LEU A 146 -0.29 9.32 11.85
CA LEU A 146 1.07 9.00 11.38
C LEU A 146 1.29 7.49 11.20
N ALA A 147 0.47 6.64 11.84
CA ALA A 147 0.50 5.20 11.70
C ALA A 147 -0.32 4.68 10.48
N MET A 148 -0.73 5.57 9.57
CA MET A 148 -1.49 5.18 8.36
C MET A 148 -0.71 4.18 7.48
N ASN A 149 0.60 4.35 7.35
CA ASN A 149 1.43 3.39 6.63
C ASN A 149 1.37 1.97 7.21
N MET A 150 1.29 1.83 8.54
CA MET A 150 1.12 0.54 9.22
C MET A 150 -0.28 -0.03 9.00
N THR A 151 -1.30 0.84 9.00
CA THR A 151 -2.66 0.44 8.61
C THR A 151 -2.67 -0.13 7.19
N MET A 152 -2.00 0.53 6.24
CA MET A 152 -1.90 0.04 4.86
C MET A 152 -1.20 -1.33 4.78
N LEU A 153 -0.12 -1.56 5.54
CA LEU A 153 0.49 -2.89 5.65
C LEU A 153 -0.47 -3.94 6.22
N GLY A 154 -1.29 -3.55 7.21
CA GLY A 154 -2.33 -4.40 7.76
C GLY A 154 -3.37 -4.82 6.73
N LEU A 155 -3.77 -3.88 5.86
CA LEU A 155 -4.69 -4.18 4.75
C LEU A 155 -4.06 -5.18 3.76
N ILE A 156 -2.78 -5.02 3.42
CA ILE A 156 -2.06 -5.98 2.56
C ILE A 156 -2.09 -7.37 3.21
N ALA A 157 -1.67 -7.49 4.47
CA ALA A 157 -1.66 -8.76 5.18
C ALA A 157 -3.05 -9.40 5.29
N GLY A 158 -4.09 -8.58 5.54
CA GLY A 158 -5.48 -9.02 5.60
C GLY A 158 -6.00 -9.63 4.29
N THR A 159 -5.40 -9.33 3.14
CA THR A 159 -5.76 -9.98 1.85
C THR A 159 -5.34 -11.45 1.76
N GLN A 160 -4.47 -11.90 2.68
CA GLN A 160 -3.89 -13.25 2.70
C GLN A 160 -3.17 -13.62 1.39
N GLN A 161 -2.66 -12.63 0.65
CA GLN A 161 -1.86 -12.85 -0.56
C GLN A 161 -0.36 -12.91 -0.27
N LEU A 162 0.08 -12.55 0.95
CA LEU A 162 1.49 -12.60 1.33
C LEU A 162 1.98 -14.05 1.38
N PRO A 163 3.19 -14.35 0.85
CA PRO A 163 3.77 -15.70 0.87
C PRO A 163 4.39 -16.09 2.22
N PHE A 164 4.02 -15.38 3.29
CA PHE A 164 4.51 -15.60 4.65
C PHE A 164 3.44 -15.19 5.67
N ASP A 165 3.61 -15.61 6.93
CA ASP A 165 2.64 -15.38 7.98
C ASP A 165 2.50 -13.91 8.39
N THR A 166 1.26 -13.47 8.62
CA THR A 166 0.93 -12.09 9.05
C THR A 166 1.67 -11.68 10.33
N GLY A 167 1.91 -12.63 11.25
CA GLY A 167 2.65 -12.40 12.49
C GLY A 167 4.12 -12.05 12.26
N ILE A 168 4.74 -12.48 11.16
CA ILE A 168 6.12 -12.07 10.81
C ILE A 168 6.16 -10.57 10.51
N LEU A 169 5.15 -10.04 9.81
CA LEU A 169 5.05 -8.61 9.52
C LEU A 169 4.74 -7.81 10.80
N GLU A 170 3.81 -8.29 11.64
CA GLU A 170 3.53 -7.66 12.94
C GLU A 170 4.79 -7.56 13.81
N LYS A 171 5.53 -8.66 13.94
CA LYS A 171 6.78 -8.71 14.69
C LYS A 171 7.82 -7.76 14.11
N THR A 172 7.98 -7.75 12.79
CA THR A 172 8.92 -6.86 12.09
C THR A 172 8.59 -5.39 12.35
N ILE A 173 7.31 -5.01 12.33
CA ILE A 173 6.85 -3.65 12.67
C ILE A 173 7.20 -3.30 14.12
N ALA A 174 6.95 -4.22 15.05
CA ALA A 174 7.22 -3.99 16.47
C ALA A 174 8.71 -3.79 16.76
N GLU A 175 9.58 -4.60 16.15
CA GLU A 175 11.04 -4.57 16.34
C GLU A 175 11.70 -3.34 15.70
N ASN A 176 11.16 -2.85 14.58
CA ASN A 176 11.76 -1.76 13.80
C ASN A 176 11.07 -0.40 14.01
N THR A 177 10.12 -0.33 14.93
CA THR A 177 9.54 0.92 15.42
C THR A 177 10.14 1.30 16.76
N SER A 178 10.39 2.60 16.99
CA SER A 178 10.85 3.09 18.29
C SER A 178 9.84 2.76 19.40
N ALA A 179 10.32 2.58 20.63
CA ALA A 179 9.45 2.21 21.76
C ALA A 179 8.23 3.13 21.92
N ARG A 180 8.42 4.44 21.67
CA ARG A 180 7.35 5.46 21.71
C ARG A 180 6.19 5.19 20.74
N PHE A 181 6.47 4.67 19.54
CA PHE A 181 5.46 4.49 18.49
C PHE A 181 5.04 3.03 18.29
N ARG A 182 5.65 2.09 19.01
CA ARG A 182 5.44 0.65 18.82
C ARG A 182 3.98 0.25 19.00
N GLU A 183 3.37 0.64 20.11
CA GLU A 183 1.99 0.24 20.44
C GLU A 183 1.00 0.76 19.40
N VAL A 184 1.07 2.05 19.06
CA VAL A 184 0.19 2.67 18.07
C VAL A 184 0.38 2.05 16.67
N ASN A 185 1.61 1.75 16.26
CA ASN A 185 1.89 1.14 14.96
C ASN A 185 1.38 -0.29 14.88
N VAL A 186 1.58 -1.11 15.92
CA VAL A 186 1.06 -2.49 15.97
C VAL A 186 -0.47 -2.48 15.99
N LYS A 187 -1.09 -1.58 16.75
CA LYS A 187 -2.55 -1.45 16.78
C LYS A 187 -3.10 -1.00 15.42
N ALA A 188 -2.46 -0.04 14.76
CA ALA A 188 -2.83 0.42 13.42
C ALA A 188 -2.75 -0.71 12.38
N PHE A 189 -1.67 -1.51 12.43
CA PHE A 189 -1.54 -2.71 11.61
C PHE A 189 -2.70 -3.70 11.83
N LYS A 190 -3.01 -4.03 13.09
CA LYS A 190 -4.13 -4.94 13.43
C LYS A 190 -5.47 -4.42 12.93
N ASN A 191 -5.74 -3.12 13.09
CA ASN A 191 -6.96 -2.50 12.57
C ASN A 191 -7.10 -2.71 11.04
N GLY A 192 -5.99 -2.62 10.29
CA GLY A 192 -5.97 -2.91 8.86
C GLY A 192 -6.31 -4.38 8.54
N VAL A 193 -5.70 -5.33 9.25
CA VAL A 193 -5.97 -6.77 9.08
C VAL A 193 -7.44 -7.10 9.36
N GLU A 194 -7.97 -6.56 10.47
CA GLU A 194 -9.38 -6.75 10.86
C GLU A 194 -10.35 -6.16 9.86
N TYR A 195 -10.04 -5.00 9.27
CA TYR A 195 -10.89 -4.35 8.28
C TYR A 195 -11.16 -5.27 7.08
N ILE A 196 -10.13 -5.91 6.53
CA ILE A 196 -10.29 -6.87 5.43
C ILE A 196 -11.07 -8.10 5.88
N SER A 197 -10.75 -8.63 7.06
CA SER A 197 -11.39 -9.83 7.61
C SER A 197 -12.90 -9.65 7.79
N LYS A 198 -13.35 -8.46 8.19
CA LYS A 198 -14.78 -8.11 8.31
C LYS A 198 -15.43 -7.98 6.94
N LYS A 199 -14.78 -7.30 5.99
CA LYS A 199 -15.30 -7.06 4.62
C LYS A 199 -15.42 -8.35 3.79
N CYS A 200 -14.54 -9.33 4.01
CA CYS A 200 -14.62 -10.66 3.38
C CYS A 200 -15.72 -11.56 3.95
N LYS A 201 -16.27 -11.25 5.13
CA LYS A 201 -17.43 -11.96 5.73
C LYS A 201 -18.78 -11.39 5.31
N THR A 202 -18.80 -10.23 4.66
CA THR A 202 -20.02 -9.50 4.28
C THR A 202 -20.35 -9.60 2.78
N ASN A 203 -19.58 -10.39 2.04
CA ASN A 203 -19.82 -10.78 0.65
C ASN A 203 -20.09 -12.28 0.57
#